data_AF-A0A7S0FWM4-F1
#
_entry.id   AF-A0A7S0FWM4-F1
#
_cell.length_a   1.000
_cell.length_b   1.000
_cell.length_c   1.000
_cell.angle_alpha   90.00
_cell.angle_beta   90.00
_cell.angle_gamma   90.00
#
_symmetry.space_group_name_H-M   'P 1'
#
loop_
_entity.id
_entity.type
_entity.pdbx_description
1 polymer ?
#
loop_
_entity_poly.entity_id
_entity_poly.type
_entity_poly.pdbx_seq_one_letter_code
_entity_poly.pdbx_strand_id
1 'polypeptide(L)'
;RPDAGSVPWGQTFHMPEVQHETKQAPTPRSGRAAEQHRKAEEDEVAAAKEMVPEGVESKATRWCYERETRYSPLDMPGRQRTKERGVAACQQRCAKVEGCRHFSFWPDGTCHLQDALAHAVPEPGPIAGPPM
;
A
#
# COMPACT_ATOMS: atom_id res chain seq x y z
N ARG A 1 40.39 8.27 -48.37
CA ARG A 1 39.44 7.45 -49.17
C ARG A 1 39.87 5.99 -49.05
N PRO A 2 38.96 5.01 -48.98
CA PRO A 2 37.53 5.05 -48.65
C PRO A 2 37.21 4.00 -47.53
N ASP A 3 36.01 3.72 -47.03
CA ASP A 3 34.65 4.09 -47.45
C ASP A 3 33.71 4.13 -46.24
N ALA A 4 32.73 5.02 -46.33
CA ALA A 4 31.69 5.25 -45.34
C ALA A 4 30.56 4.23 -45.54
N GLY A 5 30.38 3.33 -44.57
CA GLY A 5 29.24 2.40 -44.53
C GLY A 5 27.95 3.13 -44.19
N SER A 6 27.34 3.72 -45.21
CA SER A 6 25.99 4.30 -45.19
C SER A 6 24.97 3.21 -44.81
N VAL A 7 24.30 3.37 -43.68
CA VAL A 7 23.11 2.58 -43.36
C VAL A 7 21.95 3.15 -44.18
N PRO A 8 21.29 2.39 -45.06
CA PRO A 8 20.15 2.91 -45.83
C PRO A 8 18.94 3.05 -44.91
N TRP A 9 18.60 4.28 -44.54
CA TRP A 9 17.31 4.62 -43.93
C TRP A 9 16.25 4.58 -45.04
N GLY A 10 15.64 3.41 -45.24
CA GLY A 10 14.68 3.25 -46.33
C GLY A 10 14.22 1.81 -46.49
N GLN A 11 13.59 1.25 -45.47
CA GLN A 11 12.77 0.04 -45.63
C GLN A 11 11.44 0.26 -44.90
N THR A 12 10.48 0.75 -45.67
CA THR A 12 9.05 0.72 -45.34
C THR A 12 8.62 -0.75 -45.23
N PHE A 13 8.37 -1.21 -44.01
CA PHE A 13 7.71 -2.50 -43.78
C PHE A 13 6.24 -2.37 -44.20
N HIS A 14 5.88 -3.07 -45.26
CA HIS A 14 4.49 -3.23 -45.70
C HIS A 14 3.84 -4.28 -44.78
N MET A 15 2.90 -3.86 -43.94
CA MET A 15 2.14 -4.75 -43.06
C MET A 15 0.83 -5.10 -43.76
N PRO A 16 0.50 -6.39 -43.98
CA PRO A 16 -0.78 -6.75 -44.59
C PRO A 16 -1.94 -6.51 -43.61
N GLU A 17 -2.97 -5.81 -44.09
CA GLU A 17 -4.25 -5.60 -43.41
C GLU A 17 -4.89 -6.94 -43.01
N VAL A 18 -5.11 -7.13 -41.71
CA VAL A 18 -5.95 -8.21 -41.18
C VAL A 18 -7.41 -7.81 -41.34
N GLN A 19 -8.12 -8.51 -42.22
CA GLN A 19 -9.54 -8.32 -42.48
C GLN A 19 -10.38 -8.75 -41.26
N HIS A 20 -11.09 -7.79 -40.66
CA HIS A 20 -12.05 -8.04 -39.58
C HIS A 20 -13.39 -8.43 -40.20
N GLU A 21 -13.71 -9.72 -40.21
CA GLU A 21 -14.99 -10.20 -40.74
C GLU A 21 -16.08 -10.12 -39.65
N THR A 22 -16.99 -9.16 -39.79
CA THR A 22 -18.19 -9.03 -38.96
C THR A 22 -19.26 -10.02 -39.44
N LYS A 23 -19.66 -10.98 -38.59
CA LYS A 23 -20.88 -11.79 -38.80
C LYS A 23 -21.89 -11.52 -37.70
N GLN A 24 -23.12 -11.22 -38.10
CA GLN A 24 -24.26 -10.85 -37.26
C GLN A 24 -25.23 -12.04 -37.06
N ALA A 25 -25.67 -12.18 -35.81
CA ALA A 25 -26.97 -12.65 -35.25
C ALA A 25 -27.53 -14.06 -35.60
N PRO A 26 -28.22 -14.72 -34.65
CA PRO A 26 -29.63 -14.39 -34.39
C PRO A 26 -30.03 -14.23 -32.91
N THR A 27 -31.11 -13.48 -32.71
CA THR A 27 -31.78 -13.19 -31.43
C THR A 27 -32.69 -14.33 -30.97
N PRO A 28 -32.80 -14.58 -29.66
CA PRO A 28 -34.00 -15.18 -29.07
C PRO A 28 -34.82 -14.12 -28.33
N ARG A 29 -36.09 -14.05 -28.73
CA ARG A 29 -37.12 -13.15 -28.22
C ARG A 29 -37.75 -13.74 -26.95
N SER A 30 -37.85 -12.91 -25.93
CA SER A 30 -38.89 -12.88 -24.89
C SER A 30 -38.92 -13.98 -23.81
N GLY A 31 -38.68 -13.54 -22.55
CA GLY A 31 -39.54 -13.98 -21.44
C GLY A 31 -38.89 -14.03 -20.06
N ARG A 32 -39.10 -12.97 -19.26
CA ARG A 32 -39.11 -12.98 -17.77
C ARG A 32 -37.87 -13.56 -17.05
N ALA A 33 -36.78 -12.80 -17.02
CA ALA A 33 -35.72 -12.96 -16.01
C ALA A 33 -35.00 -11.63 -15.68
N ALA A 34 -35.64 -10.48 -15.87
CA ALA A 34 -35.03 -9.15 -15.73
C ALA A 34 -35.62 -8.31 -14.57
N GLU A 35 -36.35 -8.93 -13.63
CA GLU A 35 -37.17 -8.20 -12.65
C GLU A 35 -36.60 -8.17 -11.22
N GLN A 36 -35.46 -8.80 -10.89
CA GLN A 36 -35.10 -9.04 -9.47
C GLN A 36 -33.68 -8.65 -9.02
N HIS A 37 -32.89 -7.94 -9.82
CA HIS A 37 -31.51 -7.55 -9.45
C HIS A 37 -31.27 -6.03 -9.43
N ARG A 38 -32.22 -5.23 -8.93
CA ARG A 38 -32.05 -3.78 -8.77
C ARG A 38 -32.63 -3.22 -7.47
N LYS A 39 -32.80 -4.06 -6.44
CA LYS A 39 -33.39 -3.64 -5.17
C LYS A 39 -32.61 -4.07 -3.93
N ALA A 40 -31.31 -4.34 -4.07
CA ALA A 40 -30.48 -4.84 -2.96
C ALA A 40 -29.05 -4.26 -2.91
N GLU A 41 -28.75 -3.14 -3.57
CA GLU A 41 -27.41 -2.52 -3.52
C GLU A 41 -27.41 -1.02 -3.17
N GLU A 42 -28.52 -0.49 -2.66
CA GLU A 42 -28.64 0.92 -2.20
C GLU A 42 -28.96 1.05 -0.70
N ASP A 43 -28.96 -0.06 0.07
CA ASP A 43 -29.26 -0.07 1.52
C ASP A 43 -28.06 -0.54 2.39
N GLU A 44 -26.88 -0.78 1.80
CA GLU A 44 -25.64 -1.17 2.53
C GLU A 44 -24.74 0.04 2.88
N VAL A 45 -25.26 1.27 2.81
CA VAL A 45 -24.54 2.49 3.24
C VAL A 45 -25.46 3.39 4.06
N ALA A 46 -26.23 2.80 4.99
CA ALA A 46 -27.03 3.58 5.95
C ALA A 46 -27.14 2.95 7.36
N ALA A 47 -26.61 1.74 7.58
CA ALA A 47 -26.64 1.06 8.88
C ALA A 47 -25.25 0.73 9.48
N ALA A 48 -24.17 1.36 9.01
CA ALA A 48 -22.84 1.27 9.63
C ALA A 48 -22.57 2.44 10.58
N LYS A 49 -23.56 2.78 11.41
CA LYS A 49 -23.39 3.63 12.58
C LYS A 49 -23.81 2.78 13.77
N GLU A 50 -22.84 2.36 14.57
CA GLU A 50 -22.98 1.59 15.81
C GLU A 50 -23.21 0.07 15.64
N MET A 51 -22.11 -0.69 15.70
CA MET A 51 -21.98 -2.00 16.37
C MET A 51 -20.55 -2.54 16.14
N VAL A 52 -19.55 -1.86 16.70
CA VAL A 52 -18.25 -2.49 16.96
C VAL A 52 -18.32 -2.99 18.40
N PRO A 53 -18.40 -4.31 18.65
CA PRO A 53 -18.28 -4.81 20.01
C PRO A 53 -16.91 -4.39 20.56
N GLU A 54 -16.90 -3.81 21.75
CA GLU A 54 -15.67 -3.63 22.53
C GLU A 54 -15.04 -5.02 22.74
N GLY A 55 -14.05 -5.37 21.92
CA GLY A 55 -13.24 -6.58 22.10
C GLY A 55 -13.41 -7.71 21.07
N VAL A 56 -13.28 -7.44 19.75
CA VAL A 56 -12.95 -8.50 18.78
C VAL A 56 -11.53 -8.33 18.26
N GLU A 57 -10.66 -9.17 18.81
CA GLU A 57 -9.25 -9.35 18.50
C GLU A 57 -9.08 -10.07 17.14
N SER A 58 -9.02 -9.30 16.06
CA SER A 58 -8.79 -9.80 14.70
C SER A 58 -7.31 -10.14 14.49
N LYS A 59 -6.98 -11.43 14.67
CA LYS A 59 -5.71 -12.05 14.26
C LYS A 59 -5.64 -12.18 12.72
N ALA A 60 -5.65 -11.05 12.03
CA ALA A 60 -5.29 -10.91 10.63
C ALA A 60 -4.23 -9.81 10.60
N THR A 61 -2.96 -10.20 10.45
CA THR A 61 -1.75 -9.36 10.38
C THR A 61 -1.96 -7.92 10.83
N ARG A 62 -2.21 -7.71 12.13
CA ARG A 62 -2.27 -6.36 12.68
C ARG A 62 -0.84 -5.86 12.72
N TRP A 63 -0.52 -4.90 11.86
CA TRP A 63 0.64 -4.04 12.08
C TRP A 63 0.47 -3.45 13.48
N CYS A 64 1.37 -3.80 14.42
CA CYS A 64 1.32 -3.35 15.81
C CYS A 64 1.75 -1.89 15.91
N TYR A 65 1.07 -0.99 15.20
CA TYR A 65 1.33 0.43 15.24
C TYR A 65 0.68 1.04 16.48
N GLU A 66 1.50 1.76 17.24
CA GLU A 66 1.11 2.55 18.39
C GLU A 66 0.94 4.00 17.92
N ARG A 67 -0.31 4.42 17.66
CA ARG A 67 -0.58 5.80 17.25
C ARG A 67 -0.43 6.75 18.42
N GLU A 68 0.00 7.98 18.11
CA GLU A 68 0.19 9.05 19.08
C GLU A 68 1.15 8.65 20.20
N THR A 69 2.19 7.91 19.81
CA THR A 69 3.21 7.39 20.72
C THR A 69 4.57 7.55 20.07
N ARG A 70 5.56 7.91 20.89
CA ARG A 70 6.97 7.80 20.57
C ARG A 70 7.70 7.01 21.66
N TYR A 71 8.87 6.46 21.33
CA TYR A 71 9.75 5.82 22.29
C TYR A 71 10.89 6.75 22.70
N SER A 72 11.20 6.78 24.00
CA SER A 72 12.21 7.65 24.62
C SER A 72 13.21 6.83 25.46
N PRO A 73 14.52 7.11 25.43
CA PRO A 73 15.19 8.16 24.67
C PRO A 73 15.09 7.97 23.15
N LEU A 74 15.15 9.08 22.41
CA LEU A 74 15.24 9.04 20.95
C LEU A 74 16.62 8.55 20.54
N ASP A 75 16.64 7.70 19.51
CA ASP A 75 17.83 7.10 18.93
C ASP A 75 18.59 6.17 19.88
N MET A 76 18.68 4.89 19.51
CA MET A 76 19.56 3.94 20.17
C MET A 76 21.05 4.30 19.93
N PRO A 77 21.97 3.89 20.82
CA PRO A 77 23.39 4.17 20.68
C PRO A 77 23.96 3.79 19.30
N GLY A 78 24.76 4.68 18.72
CA GLY A 78 25.38 4.45 17.41
C GLY A 78 24.41 4.52 16.22
N ARG A 79 23.18 5.00 16.44
CA ARG A 79 22.20 5.28 15.40
C ARG A 79 21.76 6.75 15.46
N GLN A 80 21.31 7.24 14.32
CA GLN A 80 20.82 8.60 14.13
C GLN A 80 19.46 8.51 13.44
N ARG A 81 18.66 9.57 13.59
CA ARG A 81 17.40 9.72 12.87
C ARG A 81 17.61 9.65 11.36
N THR A 82 16.65 9.04 10.66
CA THR A 82 16.61 9.01 9.19
C THR A 82 15.32 9.61 8.66
N LYS A 83 15.27 9.83 7.34
CA LYS A 83 14.03 10.14 6.63
C LYS A 83 13.58 8.91 5.88
N GLU A 84 12.36 8.45 6.18
CA GLU A 84 11.77 7.27 5.55
C GLU A 84 10.50 7.65 4.77
N ARG A 85 10.18 6.85 3.76
CA ARG A 85 9.01 7.09 2.89
C ARG A 85 7.66 6.85 3.58
N GLY A 86 7.67 6.30 4.79
CA GLY A 86 6.48 6.02 5.57
C GLY A 86 6.78 5.16 6.80
N VAL A 87 5.76 4.99 7.64
CA VAL A 87 5.82 4.19 8.88
C VAL A 87 6.32 2.77 8.64
N ALA A 88 5.84 2.11 7.57
CA ALA A 88 6.24 0.74 7.23
C ALA A 88 7.73 0.64 6.85
N ALA A 89 8.28 1.67 6.18
CA ALA A 89 9.69 1.71 5.85
C ALA A 89 10.55 1.91 7.11
N CYS A 90 10.10 2.74 8.05
CA CYS A 90 10.75 2.90 9.36
C CYS A 90 10.71 1.58 10.17
N GLN A 91 9.58 0.87 10.15
CA GLN A 91 9.43 -0.43 10.80
C GLN A 91 10.36 -1.50 10.20
N GLN A 92 10.41 -1.60 8.87
CA GLN A 92 11.33 -2.52 8.17
C GLN A 92 12.79 -2.16 8.41
N ARG A 93 13.11 -0.87 8.54
CA ARG A 93 14.46 -0.43 8.91
C ARG A 93 14.81 -0.88 10.31
N CYS A 94 13.90 -0.77 11.28
CA CYS A 94 14.11 -1.29 12.63
C CYS A 94 14.44 -2.79 12.62
N ALA A 95 13.68 -3.58 11.85
CA ALA A 95 13.91 -5.02 11.73
C ALA A 95 15.31 -5.41 11.22
N LYS A 96 15.94 -4.54 10.43
CA LYS A 96 17.30 -4.76 9.87
C LYS A 96 18.42 -4.28 10.81
N VAL A 97 18.09 -3.56 11.87
CA VAL A 97 19.07 -2.98 12.79
C VAL A 97 19.13 -3.84 14.05
N GLU A 98 20.28 -4.47 14.26
CA GLU A 98 20.54 -5.21 15.48
C GLU A 98 20.34 -4.33 16.72
N GLY A 99 19.61 -4.85 17.70
CA GLY A 99 19.27 -4.14 18.93
C GLY A 99 18.03 -3.24 18.85
N CYS A 100 17.48 -2.96 17.66
CA CYS A 100 16.25 -2.20 17.54
C CYS A 100 15.05 -3.01 18.06
N ARG A 101 14.30 -2.42 18.99
CA ARG A 101 13.09 -3.01 19.59
C ARG A 101 11.85 -2.18 19.34
N HIS A 102 12.03 -0.89 19.14
CA HIS A 102 10.95 0.04 18.84
C HIS A 102 11.40 1.02 17.77
N PHE A 103 10.44 1.58 17.05
CA PHE A 103 10.68 2.73 16.19
C PHE A 103 9.70 3.84 16.55
N SER A 104 9.99 5.08 16.14
CA SER A 104 9.03 6.19 16.17
C SER A 104 9.13 6.96 14.87
N PHE A 105 7.97 7.17 14.24
CA PHE A 105 7.87 7.81 12.93
C PHE A 105 6.96 9.04 13.00
N TRP A 106 7.46 10.20 12.58
CA TRP A 106 6.69 11.45 12.56
C TRP A 106 6.10 11.73 11.18
N PRO A 107 5.02 12.53 11.10
CA PRO A 107 4.39 12.91 9.83
C PRO A 107 5.32 13.61 8.84
N ASP A 108 6.41 14.23 9.32
CA ASP A 108 7.43 14.87 8.49
C ASP A 108 8.42 13.88 7.84
N GLY A 109 8.19 12.58 8.02
CA GLY A 109 9.03 11.50 7.51
C GLY A 109 10.20 11.12 8.41
N THR A 110 10.36 11.74 9.57
CA THR A 110 11.45 11.42 10.50
C THR A 110 11.24 10.05 11.14
N CYS A 111 12.25 9.20 11.08
CA CYS A 111 12.29 7.88 11.68
C CYS A 111 13.41 7.81 12.73
N HIS A 112 13.04 7.52 13.98
CA HIS A 112 13.94 7.21 15.07
C HIS A 112 13.86 5.72 15.39
N LEU A 113 14.99 5.08 15.67
CA LEU A 113 15.06 3.69 16.10
C LEU A 113 15.46 3.65 17.56
N GLN A 114 14.82 2.80 18.34
CA GLN A 114 15.03 2.70 19.77
C GLN A 114 15.26 1.25 20.18
N ASP A 115 16.11 1.07 21.19
CA ASP A 115 16.45 -0.23 21.75
C ASP A 115 15.49 -0.64 22.89
N ALA A 116 15.79 -1.74 23.57
CA ALA A 116 15.00 -2.29 24.65
C ALA A 116 14.87 -1.37 25.89
N LEU A 117 15.74 -0.37 26.03
CA LEU A 117 15.72 0.54 27.18
C LEU A 117 14.75 1.70 26.98
N ALA A 118 14.23 1.88 25.76
CA ALA A 118 13.27 2.92 25.49
C ALA A 118 11.88 2.56 26.01
N HIS A 119 11.16 3.58 26.48
CA HIS A 119 9.79 3.45 26.96
C HIS A 119 8.84 4.28 26.09
N ALA A 120 7.60 3.80 25.97
CA ALA A 120 6.54 4.50 25.27
C ALA A 120 6.17 5.80 26.02
N VAL A 121 6.05 6.88 25.25
CA VAL A 121 5.62 8.21 25.69
C VAL A 121 4.49 8.64 24.76
N PRO A 122 3.28 8.90 25.29
CA PRO A 122 2.19 9.46 24.50
C PRO A 122 2.58 10.83 23.94
N GLU A 123 2.44 11.01 22.64
CA GLU A 123 2.70 12.27 21.93
C GLU A 123 1.79 12.35 20.69
N PRO A 124 1.01 13.44 20.50
CA PRO A 124 0.18 13.59 19.32
C PRO A 124 1.01 13.65 18.03
N GLY A 125 0.70 12.80 17.06
CA GLY A 125 1.33 12.83 15.73
C GLY A 125 2.21 11.61 15.37
N PRO A 126 3.24 11.24 16.15
CA PRO A 126 4.07 10.10 15.81
C PRO A 126 3.31 8.77 15.85
N ILE A 127 3.81 7.83 15.07
CA ILE A 127 3.41 6.43 15.08
C ILE A 127 4.63 5.60 15.45
N ALA A 128 4.52 4.83 16.52
CA ALA A 128 5.54 3.90 16.98
C ALA A 128 5.15 2.45 16.71
N GLY A 129 6.04 1.53 17.04
CA GLY A 129 5.74 0.10 17.04
C GLY A 129 6.98 -0.78 17.12
N PRO A 130 6.80 -2.11 17.12
CA PRO A 130 7.90 -3.07 17.10
C PRO A 130 8.50 -3.21 15.69
N PRO A 131 9.69 -3.83 15.54
CA PRO A 131 10.18 -4.27 14.24
C PRO A 131 9.20 -5.25 13.56
N MET A 132 9.21 -5.27 12.22
CA MET A 132 8.43 -6.21 11.38
C MET A 132 9.24 -7.46 11.03
#